data_AF-A0A2T6D5X7-F1
#
_entry.id   AF-A0A2T6D5X7-F1
#
_cell.length_a   1.000
_cell.length_b   1.000
_cell.length_c   1.000
_cell.angle_alpha   90.00
_cell.angle_beta   90.00
_cell.angle_gamma   90.00
#
_symmetry.space_group_name_H-M   'P 1'
#
loop_
_entity.id
_entity.type
_entity.pdbx_description
1 polymer ?
#
loop_
_entity_poly.entity_id
_entity_poly.type
_entity_poly.pdbx_seq_one_letter_code
_entity_poly.pdbx_strand_id
1 'polypeptide(L)'
;MPKKATVERAHRDARQGKSASTQAGEFVREQIDNIRAGRHGARSTKQAIAIGLSEARRAGVKLPPPRRGRTSAATRRKARHDAAQARSGTRHSPSRRRSQATTKALRREPTSTASRSALSRQARQAARRRSPAQRSASARKAAATRRRRATKSSRS
;
A
#
# COMPACT_ATOMS: atom_id res chain seq x y z
N MET A 1 -9.64 9.42 -4.33
CA MET A 1 -9.13 8.53 -5.38
C MET A 1 -7.66 8.84 -5.59
N PRO A 2 -6.81 7.84 -5.88
CA PRO A 2 -5.37 8.03 -6.05
C PRO A 2 -5.07 8.92 -7.27
N LYS A 3 -3.93 9.62 -7.24
CA LYS A 3 -3.48 10.44 -8.38
C LYS A 3 -3.27 9.57 -9.63
N LYS A 4 -3.59 10.11 -10.82
CA LYS A 4 -3.34 9.44 -12.12
C LYS A 4 -1.88 8.95 -12.23
N ALA A 5 -0.93 9.80 -11.82
CA ALA A 5 0.49 9.46 -11.80
C ALA A 5 0.83 8.20 -10.96
N THR A 6 0.10 7.92 -9.88
CA THR A 6 0.31 6.72 -9.06
C THR A 6 -0.18 5.47 -9.75
N VAL A 7 -1.34 5.56 -10.40
CA VAL A 7 -1.89 4.47 -11.22
C VAL A 7 -0.94 4.14 -12.37
N GLU A 8 -0.42 5.16 -13.06
CA GLU A 8 0.57 4.97 -14.12
C GLU A 8 1.87 4.34 -13.63
N ARG A 9 2.39 4.74 -12.46
CA ARG A 9 3.56 4.09 -11.85
C ARG A 9 3.29 2.62 -11.56
N ALA A 10 2.11 2.29 -11.01
CA ALA A 10 1.72 0.90 -10.77
C ALA A 10 1.60 0.10 -12.09
N HIS A 11 1.08 0.70 -13.17
CA HIS A 11 1.04 0.07 -14.49
C HIS A 11 2.43 -0.12 -15.11
N ARG A 12 3.35 0.85 -14.94
CA ARG A 12 4.76 0.69 -15.33
C ARG A 12 5.39 -0.48 -14.58
N ASP A 13 5.13 -0.58 -13.28
CA ASP A 13 5.60 -1.69 -12.47
C ASP A 13 5.05 -3.04 -12.93
N ALA A 14 3.78 -3.09 -13.30
CA ALA A 14 3.15 -4.27 -13.88
C ALA A 14 3.77 -4.66 -15.22
N ARG A 15 3.98 -3.70 -16.13
CA ARG A 15 4.67 -3.92 -17.42
C ARG A 15 6.11 -4.40 -17.24
N GLN A 16 6.76 -4.02 -16.16
CA GLN A 16 8.10 -4.49 -15.79
C GLN A 16 8.09 -5.88 -15.11
N GLY A 17 6.93 -6.55 -15.01
CA GLY A 17 6.81 -7.86 -14.37
C GLY A 17 7.01 -7.83 -12.85
N LYS A 18 6.84 -6.68 -12.19
CA LYS A 18 6.97 -6.58 -10.73
C LYS A 18 5.74 -7.17 -10.04
N SER A 19 5.93 -7.67 -8.82
CA SER A 19 4.85 -8.28 -8.04
C SER A 19 3.73 -7.30 -7.70
N ALA A 20 2.51 -7.80 -7.48
CA ALA A 20 1.37 -6.99 -7.04
C ALA A 20 1.65 -6.19 -5.74
N SER A 21 2.46 -6.73 -4.83
CA SER A 21 2.88 -6.02 -3.61
C SER A 21 3.80 -4.82 -3.90
N THR A 22 4.60 -4.90 -4.97
CA THR A 22 5.47 -3.80 -5.40
C THR A 22 4.64 -2.71 -6.07
N GLN A 23 3.73 -3.10 -6.97
CA GLN A 23 2.77 -2.20 -7.60
C GLN A 23 1.91 -1.46 -6.54
N ALA A 24 1.40 -2.19 -5.54
CA ALA A 24 0.64 -1.59 -4.44
C ALA A 24 1.48 -0.63 -3.57
N GLY A 25 2.82 -0.77 -3.59
CA GLY A 25 3.74 0.11 -2.90
C GLY A 25 3.66 1.56 -3.38
N GLU A 26 3.31 1.80 -4.64
CA GLU A 26 3.13 3.14 -5.19
C GLU A 26 1.98 3.90 -4.51
N PHE A 27 0.89 3.21 -4.19
CA PHE A 27 -0.26 3.78 -3.47
C PHE A 27 0.06 4.03 -2.00
N VAL A 28 0.80 3.11 -1.36
CA VAL A 28 1.26 3.31 0.02
C VAL A 28 2.22 4.50 0.09
N ARG A 29 3.10 4.66 -0.89
CA ARG A 29 4.00 5.81 -0.99
C ARG A 29 3.22 7.11 -1.16
N GLU A 30 2.26 7.17 -2.09
CA GLU A 30 1.40 8.35 -2.25
C GLU A 30 0.66 8.69 -0.95
N GLN A 31 0.12 7.69 -0.25
CA GLN A 31 -0.60 7.92 1.00
C GLN A 31 0.31 8.49 2.09
N ILE A 32 1.55 8.01 2.19
CA ILE A 32 2.57 8.54 3.10
C ILE A 32 2.91 9.99 2.73
N ASP A 33 3.08 10.27 1.44
CA ASP A 33 3.40 11.62 0.95
C ASP A 33 2.24 12.59 1.21
N ASN A 34 0.98 12.17 1.03
CA ASN A 34 -0.20 12.97 1.37
C ASN A 34 -0.25 13.30 2.87
N ILE A 35 0.14 12.36 3.74
CA ILE A 35 0.21 12.61 5.19
C ILE A 35 1.33 13.59 5.53
N ARG A 36 2.51 13.42 4.94
CA ARG A 36 3.64 14.34 5.14
C ARG A 36 3.36 15.75 4.63
N ALA A 37 2.61 15.87 3.54
CA ALA A 37 2.16 17.14 2.99
C ALA A 37 0.99 17.78 3.77
N GLY A 38 0.56 17.19 4.90
CA GLY A 38 -0.50 17.76 5.74
C GLY A 38 -1.91 17.69 5.15
N ARG A 39 -2.14 16.94 4.05
CA ARG A 39 -3.47 16.83 3.44
C ARG A 39 -4.49 16.18 4.37
N HIS A 40 -4.02 15.20 5.14
CA HIS A 40 -4.73 14.50 6.21
C HIS A 40 -3.71 13.73 7.08
N GLY A 41 -4.08 13.35 8.30
CA GLY A 41 -3.27 12.46 9.14
C GLY A 41 -3.67 10.99 9.06
N ALA A 42 -3.07 10.19 9.93
CA ALA A 42 -3.48 8.82 10.22
C ALA A 42 -3.19 8.50 11.69
N ARG A 43 -4.13 7.84 12.38
CA ARG A 43 -4.00 7.42 13.78
C ARG A 43 -2.86 6.42 14.03
N SER A 44 -2.38 5.76 12.97
CA SER A 44 -1.21 4.88 13.05
C SER A 44 -0.57 4.63 11.68
N THR A 45 0.71 4.24 11.68
CA THR A 45 1.42 3.82 10.47
C THR A 45 0.74 2.63 9.78
N LYS A 46 0.16 1.71 10.56
CA LYS A 46 -0.61 0.57 10.02
C LYS A 46 -1.85 1.03 9.27
N GLN A 47 -2.53 2.07 9.77
CA GLN A 47 -3.69 2.66 9.09
C GLN A 47 -3.28 3.33 7.79
N ALA A 48 -2.19 4.12 7.78
CA ALA A 48 -1.68 4.75 6.56
C ALA A 48 -1.39 3.71 5.46
N ILE A 49 -0.68 2.64 5.81
CA ILE A 49 -0.43 1.52 4.90
C ILE A 49 -1.74 0.87 4.45
N ALA A 50 -2.69 0.63 5.37
CA ALA A 50 -3.96 -0.01 5.06
C ALA A 50 -4.83 0.81 4.08
N ILE A 51 -4.84 2.15 4.22
CA ILE A 51 -5.54 3.05 3.30
C ILE A 51 -4.93 2.91 1.89
N GLY A 52 -3.61 3.03 1.76
CA GLY A 52 -2.92 2.86 0.47
C GLY A 52 -3.17 1.49 -0.17
N LEU A 53 -3.17 0.41 0.63
CA LEU A 53 -3.49 -0.94 0.12
C LEU A 53 -4.96 -1.11 -0.29
N SER A 54 -5.89 -0.38 0.34
CA SER A 54 -7.31 -0.36 -0.06
C SER A 54 -7.49 0.39 -1.38
N GLU A 55 -6.79 1.50 -1.56
CA GLU A 55 -6.79 2.25 -2.82
C GLU A 55 -6.16 1.46 -3.96
N ALA A 56 -5.02 0.79 -3.72
CA ALA A 56 -4.40 -0.08 -4.72
C ALA A 56 -5.36 -1.16 -5.26
N ARG A 57 -6.12 -1.80 -4.36
CA ARG A 57 -7.12 -2.82 -4.77
C ARG A 57 -8.23 -2.21 -5.60
N ARG A 58 -8.78 -1.07 -5.17
CA ARG A 58 -9.83 -0.36 -5.91
C ARG A 58 -9.35 0.17 -7.27
N ALA A 59 -8.06 0.46 -7.39
CA ALA A 59 -7.41 0.83 -8.65
C ALA A 59 -7.07 -0.37 -9.56
N GLY A 60 -7.42 -1.61 -9.18
CA GLY A 60 -7.24 -2.79 -10.01
C GLY A 60 -5.93 -3.54 -9.81
N VAL A 61 -5.09 -3.16 -8.82
CA VAL A 61 -3.93 -3.97 -8.47
C VAL A 61 -4.40 -5.33 -7.94
N LYS A 62 -3.88 -6.42 -8.52
CA LYS A 62 -4.22 -7.82 -8.18
C LYS A 62 -3.63 -8.27 -6.82
N LEU A 63 -3.92 -7.52 -5.76
CA LEU A 63 -3.43 -7.77 -4.41
C LEU A 63 -4.43 -8.63 -3.63
N PRO A 64 -4.06 -9.88 -3.24
CA PRO A 64 -4.97 -10.73 -2.51
C PRO A 64 -5.34 -10.13 -1.14
N PRO A 65 -6.53 -10.49 -0.60
CA PRO A 65 -6.87 -10.16 0.77
C PRO A 65 -5.90 -10.88 1.74
N PRO A 66 -5.66 -10.32 2.94
CA PRO A 66 -4.84 -10.99 3.94
C PRO A 66 -5.37 -12.39 4.32
N ARG A 67 -4.45 -13.31 4.62
CA ARG A 67 -4.80 -14.67 5.08
C ARG A 67 -5.63 -14.61 6.38
N ARG A 68 -6.43 -15.66 6.64
CA ARG A 68 -7.19 -15.80 7.91
C ARG A 68 -6.22 -15.70 9.09
N GLY A 69 -6.66 -15.10 10.20
CA GLY A 69 -5.85 -14.91 11.42
C GLY A 69 -4.78 -13.81 11.34
N ARG A 70 -4.54 -13.18 10.17
CA ARG A 70 -3.53 -12.10 10.06
C ARG A 70 -4.09 -10.70 10.34
N THR A 71 -5.40 -10.52 10.23
CA THR A 71 -6.10 -9.26 10.49
C THR A 71 -7.55 -9.56 10.88
N SER A 72 -8.29 -8.56 11.33
CA SER A 72 -9.70 -8.71 11.69
C SER A 72 -10.55 -9.18 10.51
N ALA A 73 -11.60 -9.95 10.80
CA ALA A 73 -12.54 -10.43 9.79
C ALA A 73 -13.13 -9.27 8.95
N ALA A 74 -13.43 -8.15 9.60
CA ALA A 74 -13.92 -6.92 8.97
C ALA A 74 -12.91 -6.36 7.95
N THR A 75 -11.63 -6.23 8.32
CA THR A 75 -10.58 -5.73 7.42
C THR A 75 -10.38 -6.66 6.22
N ARG A 76 -10.40 -7.98 6.45
CA ARG A 76 -10.30 -8.97 5.39
C ARG A 76 -11.50 -8.92 4.43
N ARG A 77 -12.72 -8.79 4.96
CA ARG A 77 -13.96 -8.62 4.16
C ARG A 77 -13.89 -7.34 3.32
N LYS A 78 -13.44 -6.24 3.91
CA LYS A 78 -13.23 -4.98 3.20
C LYS A 78 -12.20 -5.13 2.06
N ALA A 79 -11.09 -5.82 2.29
CA ALA A 79 -10.11 -6.07 1.24
C ALA A 79 -10.66 -6.90 0.07
N ARG A 80 -11.56 -7.86 0.33
CA ARG A 80 -12.27 -8.62 -0.71
C ARG A 80 -13.23 -7.73 -1.50
N HIS A 81 -14.02 -6.93 -0.79
CA HIS A 81 -14.94 -5.98 -1.39
C HIS A 81 -14.21 -4.96 -2.28
N ASP A 82 -13.11 -4.37 -1.80
CA ASP A 82 -12.30 -3.43 -2.58
C ASP A 82 -11.76 -4.04 -3.87
N ALA A 83 -11.37 -5.32 -3.84
CA ALA A 83 -10.93 -6.06 -5.03
C ALA A 83 -12.10 -6.41 -5.97
N ALA A 84 -13.29 -6.67 -5.44
CA ALA A 84 -14.49 -6.94 -6.24
C ALA A 84 -14.99 -5.66 -6.93
N GLN A 85 -14.98 -4.52 -6.24
CA GLN A 85 -15.34 -3.22 -6.82
C GLN A 85 -14.47 -2.83 -8.01
N ALA A 86 -13.19 -3.20 -8.00
CA ALA A 86 -12.32 -2.95 -9.15
C ALA A 86 -12.72 -3.76 -10.40
N ARG A 87 -13.41 -4.89 -10.22
CA ARG A 87 -13.86 -5.78 -11.31
C ARG A 87 -15.27 -5.45 -11.80
N SER A 88 -16.13 -4.89 -10.95
CA SER A 88 -17.55 -4.70 -11.27
C SER A 88 -17.80 -3.61 -12.33
N GLY A 89 -16.79 -2.81 -12.72
CA GLY A 89 -16.92 -1.71 -13.69
C GLY A 89 -17.74 -0.50 -13.19
N THR A 90 -18.65 -0.73 -12.25
CA THR A 90 -19.56 0.25 -11.65
C THR A 90 -18.87 1.06 -10.55
N ARG A 91 -18.48 2.30 -10.89
CA ARG A 91 -17.93 3.26 -9.93
C ARG A 91 -19.05 4.08 -9.30
N HIS A 92 -19.44 3.71 -8.08
CA HIS A 92 -20.34 4.53 -7.29
C HIS A 92 -19.55 5.63 -6.58
N SER A 93 -19.85 6.88 -6.91
CA SER A 93 -19.27 8.03 -6.22
C SER A 93 -19.79 8.07 -4.78
N PRO A 94 -18.89 8.20 -3.77
CA PRO A 94 -19.34 8.40 -2.41
C PRO A 94 -20.10 9.72 -2.30
N SER A 95 -21.10 9.78 -1.42
CA SER A 95 -21.81 11.04 -1.20
C SER A 95 -20.85 12.15 -0.75
N ARG A 96 -21.04 13.35 -1.30
CA ARG A 96 -20.18 14.51 -1.05
C ARG A 96 -20.04 14.80 0.45
N ARG A 97 -21.17 14.77 1.18
CA ARG A 97 -21.22 14.99 2.64
C ARG A 97 -20.38 13.97 3.41
N ARG A 98 -20.48 12.68 3.08
CA ARG A 98 -19.71 11.61 3.73
C ARG A 98 -18.22 11.74 3.43
N SER A 99 -17.87 12.09 2.19
CA SER A 99 -16.47 12.32 1.80
C SER A 99 -15.85 13.49 2.56
N GLN A 100 -16.57 14.62 2.66
CA GLN A 100 -16.14 15.79 3.42
C GLN A 100 -15.99 15.49 4.91
N ALA A 101 -16.97 14.83 5.52
CA ALA A 101 -16.91 14.44 6.94
C ALA A 101 -15.69 13.55 7.24
N THR A 102 -15.46 12.55 6.39
CA THR A 102 -14.29 11.65 6.51
C THR A 102 -12.99 12.42 6.39
N THR A 103 -12.90 13.35 5.44
CA THR A 103 -11.70 14.17 5.23
C THR A 103 -11.44 15.08 6.43
N LYS A 104 -12.47 15.75 6.96
CA LYS A 104 -12.37 16.58 8.17
C LYS A 104 -11.90 15.78 9.38
N ALA A 105 -12.41 14.55 9.55
CA ALA A 105 -11.96 13.66 10.62
C ALA A 105 -10.48 13.29 10.46
N LEU A 106 -10.07 12.86 9.27
CA LEU A 106 -8.68 12.47 9.02
C LEU A 106 -7.70 13.65 9.16
N ARG A 107 -8.11 14.88 8.88
CA ARG A 107 -7.26 16.08 9.09
C ARG A 107 -6.90 16.35 10.56
N ARG A 108 -7.69 15.85 11.50
CA ARG A 108 -7.40 15.96 12.94
C ARG A 108 -6.43 14.89 13.44
N GLU A 109 -6.19 13.86 12.64
CA GLU A 109 -5.24 12.80 12.99
C GLU A 109 -3.79 13.30 12.87
N PRO A 110 -2.85 12.72 13.62
CA PRO A 110 -1.46 13.12 13.57
C PRO A 110 -0.78 12.75 12.24
N THR A 111 0.15 13.58 11.80
CA THR A 111 1.00 13.34 10.62
C THR A 111 2.31 12.61 10.97
N SER A 112 2.70 12.63 12.25
CA SER A 112 3.92 11.99 12.78
C SER A 112 3.96 10.47 12.56
N THR A 113 2.81 9.84 12.28
CA THR A 113 2.69 8.42 11.97
C THR A 113 3.30 8.03 10.62
N ALA A 114 3.52 9.01 9.73
CA ALA A 114 4.23 8.87 8.46
C ALA A 114 5.72 9.28 8.53
N SER A 115 6.22 9.59 9.74
CA SER A 115 7.64 9.89 9.97
C SER A 115 8.54 8.70 9.65
N ARG A 116 9.80 9.00 9.34
CA ARG A 116 10.82 7.98 9.04
C ARG A 116 11.02 7.02 10.21
N SER A 117 10.99 7.53 11.44
CA SER A 117 11.15 6.74 12.66
C SER A 117 9.95 5.80 12.89
N ALA A 118 8.71 6.28 12.70
CA ALA A 118 7.50 5.47 12.83
C ALA A 118 7.45 4.33 11.79
N LEU A 119 7.76 4.63 10.53
CA LEU A 119 7.85 3.64 9.45
C LEU A 119 8.95 2.60 9.72
N SER A 120 10.12 3.04 10.17
CA SER A 120 11.23 2.14 10.51
C SER A 120 10.86 1.22 11.68
N ARG A 121 10.17 1.73 12.70
CA ARG A 121 9.67 0.93 13.82
C ARG A 121 8.68 -0.15 13.35
N GLN A 122 7.74 0.21 12.46
CA GLN A 122 6.82 -0.76 11.86
C GLN A 122 7.56 -1.85 11.07
N ALA A 123 8.53 -1.46 10.25
CA ALA A 123 9.29 -2.39 9.43
C ALA A 123 10.09 -3.38 10.29
N ARG A 124 10.74 -2.88 11.36
CA ARG A 124 11.44 -3.71 12.35
C ARG A 124 10.49 -4.66 13.08
N GLN A 125 9.32 -4.20 13.52
CA GLN A 125 8.32 -5.06 14.15
C GLN A 125 7.83 -6.17 13.19
N ALA A 126 7.63 -5.86 11.91
CA ALA A 126 7.25 -6.86 10.92
C ALA A 126 8.38 -7.87 10.66
N ALA A 127 9.64 -7.43 10.65
CA ALA A 127 10.80 -8.30 10.48
C ALA A 127 11.00 -9.28 11.64
N ARG A 128 10.74 -8.83 12.88
CA ARG A 128 10.83 -9.69 14.09
C ARG A 128 9.86 -10.87 14.09
N ARG A 129 8.73 -10.75 13.39
CA ARG A 129 7.73 -11.83 13.28
C ARG A 129 8.08 -12.91 12.25
N ARG A 130 9.17 -12.74 11.51
CA ARG A 130 9.61 -13.71 10.49
C ARG A 130 10.53 -14.76 11.11
N SER A 131 10.35 -16.02 10.73
CA SER A 131 11.27 -17.09 11.11
C SER A 131 12.66 -16.86 10.48
N PRO A 132 13.74 -17.47 11.01
CA PRO A 132 15.08 -17.39 10.42
C PRO A 132 15.08 -17.74 8.92
N ALA A 133 14.39 -18.82 8.54
CA ALA A 133 14.26 -19.23 7.15
C ALA A 133 13.60 -18.14 6.26
N GLN A 134 12.52 -17.52 6.75
CA GLN A 134 11.85 -16.43 6.02
C GLN A 134 12.71 -15.18 5.88
N ARG A 135 13.54 -14.86 6.88
CA ARG A 135 14.50 -13.76 6.82
C ARG A 135 15.58 -14.05 5.77
N SER A 136 16.15 -15.26 5.77
CA SER A 136 17.14 -15.72 4.78
C SER A 136 16.58 -15.68 3.36
N ALA A 137 15.40 -16.25 3.13
CA ALA A 137 14.74 -16.21 1.81
C ALA A 137 14.49 -14.78 1.32
N SER A 138 14.10 -13.87 2.22
CA SER A 138 13.90 -12.45 1.88
C SER A 138 15.21 -11.77 1.48
N ALA A 139 16.32 -12.05 2.19
CA ALA A 139 17.64 -11.51 1.87
C ALA A 139 18.15 -12.01 0.51
N ARG A 140 18.04 -13.33 0.25
CA ARG A 140 18.38 -13.94 -1.05
C ARG A 140 17.56 -13.32 -2.18
N LYS A 141 16.26 -13.13 -1.98
CA LYS A 141 15.38 -12.47 -2.95
C LYS A 141 15.78 -11.01 -3.20
N ALA A 142 16.16 -10.27 -2.17
CA ALA A 142 16.62 -8.89 -2.31
C ALA A 142 17.94 -8.80 -3.08
N ALA A 143 18.88 -9.72 -2.83
CA ALA A 143 20.14 -9.82 -3.58
C ALA A 143 19.88 -10.12 -5.07
N ALA A 144 19.04 -11.11 -5.38
CA ALA A 144 18.65 -11.43 -6.75
C ALA A 144 17.98 -10.24 -7.46
N THR A 145 17.14 -9.49 -6.75
CA THR A 145 16.48 -8.29 -7.30
C THR A 145 17.49 -7.18 -7.63
N ARG A 146 18.49 -6.97 -6.76
CA ARG A 146 19.58 -6.01 -6.99
C ARG A 146 20.43 -6.41 -8.20
N ARG A 147 20.85 -7.68 -8.29
CA ARG A 147 21.59 -8.21 -9.46
C ARG A 147 20.82 -7.97 -10.76
N ARG A 148 19.53 -8.33 -10.79
CA ARG A 148 18.69 -8.14 -11.99
C ARG A 148 18.52 -6.68 -12.39
N ARG A 149 18.51 -5.75 -11.43
CA ARG A 149 18.49 -4.30 -11.74
C ARG A 149 19.81 -3.83 -12.33
N ALA A 150 20.94 -4.26 -11.75
CA ALA A 150 22.26 -3.91 -12.26
C ALA A 150 22.45 -4.42 -13.70
N THR A 151 22.09 -5.66 -13.99
CA THR A 151 22.20 -6.23 -15.35
C THR A 151 21.26 -5.61 -16.38
N LYS A 152 20.16 -5.00 -15.93
CA LYS A 152 19.24 -4.28 -16.82
C LYS A 152 19.71 -2.85 -17.08
N SER A 153 20.37 -2.22 -16.10
CA SER A 153 21.02 -0.92 -16.24
C SER A 153 22.26 -0.95 -17.13
N SER A 154 22.90 -2.11 -17.29
CA SER A 154 24.06 -2.30 -18.19
C SER A 154 23.67 -2.73 -19.61
N ARG A 155 22.38 -2.88 -19.90
CA ARG A 155 21.83 -3.32 -21.20
C ARG A 155 20.92 -2.25 -21.84
N SER A 156 20.81 -1.08 -21.21
CA SER A 156 20.11 0.11 -21.69
C SER A 156 21.13 1.23 -21.84
#